data_AF-A0A5B9WMJ7-F1
#
_entry.id   AF-A0A5B9WMJ7-F1
#
_cell.length_a   1.000
_cell.length_b   1.000
_cell.length_c   1.000
_cell.angle_alpha   90.00
_cell.angle_beta   90.00
_cell.angle_gamma   90.00
#
_symmetry.space_group_name_H-M   'P 1'
#
loop_
_entity.id
_entity.type
_entity.pdbx_description
1 polymer ?
#
loop_
_entity_poly.entity_id
_entity_poly.type
_entity_poly.pdbx_seq_one_letter_code
_entity_poly.pdbx_strand_id
1 'polypeptide(L)'
;MTPKEVLEKWIDAFNRADVDAIAELYADDATNHQVANLPVTGREAIKKMFAGEFAAAEMICIPENIFQDGEWAILEWKDPNGLRGCGFFHVQHDKIVFQRGYWDKLSFLKLHNLPIS
;
A
#
# COMPACT_ATOMS: atom_id res chain seq x y z
N MET A 1 11.53 15.28 0.62
CA MET A 1 10.05 15.16 0.58
C MET A 1 9.57 14.86 1.99
N THR A 2 8.44 15.41 2.37
CA THR A 2 7.77 15.00 3.62
C THR A 2 7.19 13.59 3.47
N PRO A 3 6.99 12.82 4.56
CA PRO A 3 6.31 11.53 4.48
C PRO A 3 4.96 11.61 3.78
N LYS A 4 4.20 12.69 3.99
CA LYS A 4 2.93 12.94 3.30
C LYS A 4 3.10 13.08 1.79
N GLU A 5 4.07 13.86 1.32
CA GLU A 5 4.34 14.01 -0.12
C GLU A 5 4.76 12.67 -0.76
N VAL A 6 5.53 11.84 -0.04
CA VAL A 6 5.89 10.49 -0.50
C VAL A 6 4.64 9.61 -0.61
N LEU A 7 3.76 9.67 0.38
CA LEU A 7 2.50 8.93 0.38
C LEU A 7 1.55 9.38 -0.74
N GLU A 8 1.43 10.68 -1.00
CA GLU A 8 0.62 11.20 -2.10
C GLU A 8 1.13 10.69 -3.45
N LYS A 9 2.46 10.72 -3.68
CA LYS A 9 3.08 10.12 -4.87
C LYS A 9 2.84 8.61 -4.95
N TRP A 10 2.87 7.92 -3.81
CA TRP A 10 2.60 6.49 -3.75
C TRP A 10 1.15 6.18 -4.16
N ILE A 11 0.17 6.95 -3.67
CA ILE A 11 -1.25 6.81 -4.03
C ILE A 11 -1.45 7.06 -5.52
N ASP A 12 -0.83 8.12 -6.06
CA ASP A 12 -0.91 8.44 -7.48
C ASP A 12 -0.31 7.32 -8.35
N ALA A 13 0.84 6.76 -7.96
CA ALA A 13 1.47 5.65 -8.67
C ALA A 13 0.64 4.37 -8.55
N PHE A 14 0.08 4.08 -7.36
CA PHE A 14 -0.83 2.96 -7.11
C PHE A 14 -2.06 3.02 -8.01
N ASN A 15 -2.74 4.16 -8.08
CA ASN A 15 -3.93 4.34 -8.91
C ASN A 15 -3.66 4.31 -10.41
N ARG A 16 -2.39 4.50 -10.84
CA ARG A 16 -1.96 4.29 -12.23
C ARG A 16 -1.50 2.86 -12.51
N ALA A 17 -1.51 1.97 -11.52
CA ALA A 17 -0.86 0.66 -11.56
C ALA A 17 0.62 0.72 -12.01
N ASP A 18 1.30 1.81 -11.65
CA ASP A 18 2.67 2.11 -12.07
C ASP A 18 3.67 1.47 -11.10
N VAL A 19 3.93 0.18 -11.32
CA VAL A 19 4.76 -0.65 -10.44
C VAL A 19 6.19 -0.11 -10.30
N ASP A 20 6.74 0.45 -11.37
CA ASP A 20 8.08 1.04 -11.36
C ASP A 20 8.12 2.27 -10.47
N ALA A 21 7.19 3.21 -10.64
CA ALA A 21 7.12 4.41 -9.81
C ALA A 21 6.82 4.08 -8.33
N ILE A 22 6.00 3.06 -8.05
CA ILE A 22 5.77 2.59 -6.67
C ILE A 22 7.07 2.07 -6.07
N ALA A 23 7.76 1.17 -6.77
CA ALA A 23 8.98 0.55 -6.27
C ALA A 23 10.08 1.58 -6.01
N GLU A 24 10.20 2.60 -6.86
CA GLU A 24 11.14 3.70 -6.66
C GLU A 24 10.93 4.47 -5.35
N LEU A 25 9.72 4.47 -4.77
CA LEU A 25 9.45 5.11 -3.48
C LEU A 25 9.94 4.29 -2.29
N TYR A 26 10.30 3.01 -2.45
CA TYR A 26 10.82 2.17 -1.37
C TYR A 26 12.35 2.18 -1.30
N ALA A 27 12.87 2.02 -0.08
CA ALA A 27 14.28 1.72 0.14
C ALA A 27 14.62 0.30 -0.35
N ASP A 28 15.90 0.03 -0.63
CA ASP A 28 16.36 -1.26 -1.18
C ASP A 28 15.97 -2.45 -0.29
N ASP A 29 16.02 -2.27 1.02
CA ASP A 29 15.74 -3.26 2.08
C ASP A 29 14.37 -3.06 2.76
N ALA A 30 13.50 -2.23 2.17
CA ALA A 30 12.21 -1.90 2.77
C ALA A 30 11.33 -3.13 2.99
N THR A 31 10.43 -3.06 3.97
CA THR A 31 9.43 -4.12 4.21
C THR A 31 8.01 -3.61 4.03
N ASN A 32 7.21 -4.33 3.24
CA ASN A 32 5.77 -4.14 3.12
C ASN A 32 5.05 -5.29 3.83
N HIS A 33 4.27 -4.97 4.86
CA HIS A 33 3.50 -5.93 5.63
C HIS A 33 2.02 -5.57 5.58
N GLN A 34 1.31 -6.17 4.62
CA GLN A 34 -0.14 -6.24 4.66
C GLN A 34 -0.52 -7.28 5.73
N VAL A 35 -1.04 -6.88 6.89
CA VAL A 35 -1.17 -7.73 8.10
C VAL A 35 -1.98 -9.02 7.87
N ALA A 36 -2.85 -9.02 6.86
CA ALA A 36 -3.58 -10.20 6.40
C ALA A 36 -2.69 -11.29 5.75
N ASN A 37 -1.43 -10.97 5.45
CA ASN A 37 -0.45 -11.73 4.66
C ASN A 37 0.92 -11.72 5.37
N LEU A 38 1.87 -12.52 4.86
CA LEU A 38 3.27 -12.46 5.32
C LEU A 38 3.96 -11.19 4.81
N PRO A 39 4.95 -10.65 5.57
CA PRO A 39 5.72 -9.50 5.13
C PRO A 39 6.57 -9.81 3.89
N VAL A 40 6.69 -8.82 3.01
CA VAL A 40 7.56 -8.84 1.82
C VAL A 40 8.69 -7.87 2.04
N THR A 41 9.93 -8.35 1.97
CA THR A 41 11.14 -7.55 2.21
C THR A 41 11.97 -7.42 0.94
N GLY A 42 12.46 -6.21 0.70
CA GLY A 42 13.30 -5.84 -0.44
C GLY A 42 12.51 -5.20 -1.58
N ARG A 43 13.03 -4.10 -2.15
CA ARG A 43 12.35 -3.33 -3.21
C ARG A 43 11.91 -4.20 -4.38
N GLU A 44 12.77 -5.08 -4.88
CA GLU A 44 12.45 -5.95 -6.02
C GLU A 44 11.34 -6.97 -5.71
N ALA A 45 11.28 -7.46 -4.46
CA ALA A 45 10.22 -8.35 -4.02
C ALA A 45 8.87 -7.60 -3.90
N ILE A 46 8.90 -6.39 -3.35
CA ILE A 46 7.73 -5.50 -3.28
C ILE A 46 7.23 -5.14 -4.68
N LYS A 47 8.14 -4.84 -5.61
CA LYS A 47 7.83 -4.59 -7.02
C LYS A 47 7.09 -5.78 -7.64
N LYS A 48 7.62 -6.99 -7.47
CA LYS A 48 6.99 -8.23 -7.97
C LYS A 48 5.62 -8.48 -7.34
N MET A 49 5.45 -8.17 -6.05
CA MET A 49 4.18 -8.28 -5.35
C MET A 49 3.11 -7.39 -6.02
N PHE A 50 3.37 -6.09 -6.17
CA PHE A 50 2.43 -5.16 -6.82
C PHE A 50 2.15 -5.52 -8.27
N ALA A 51 3.16 -5.96 -9.04
CA ALA A 51 2.93 -6.46 -10.41
C ALA A 51 1.94 -7.63 -10.46
N GLY A 52 2.01 -8.54 -9.49
CA GLY A 52 1.07 -9.65 -9.37
C GLY A 52 -0.33 -9.21 -8.96
N GLU A 53 -0.43 -8.28 -8.00
CA GLU A 53 -1.70 -7.74 -7.52
C GLU A 53 -2.46 -7.00 -8.62
N PHE A 54 -1.80 -6.08 -9.34
CA PHE A 54 -2.42 -5.32 -10.43
C PHE A 54 -2.74 -6.17 -11.66
N ALA A 55 -2.03 -7.28 -11.87
CA ALA A 55 -2.38 -8.25 -12.92
C ALA A 55 -3.62 -9.08 -12.58
N ALA A 56 -3.91 -9.27 -11.29
CA ALA A 56 -5.02 -10.09 -10.82
C ALA A 56 -6.34 -9.33 -10.72
N ALA A 57 -6.29 -8.03 -10.39
CA ALA A 57 -7.48 -7.21 -10.23
C ALA A 57 -7.19 -5.72 -10.46
N GLU A 58 -8.22 -4.98 -10.89
CA GLU A 58 -8.19 -3.51 -10.86
C GLU A 58 -8.23 -3.04 -9.40
N MET A 59 -7.23 -2.24 -9.00
CA MET A 59 -7.09 -1.73 -7.65
C MET A 59 -7.08 -0.22 -7.67
N ILE A 60 -8.03 0.39 -6.97
CA ILE A 60 -8.13 1.85 -6.83
C ILE A 60 -8.18 2.19 -5.34
N CYS A 61 -7.28 3.08 -4.93
CA CYS A 61 -7.18 3.64 -3.59
C CYS A 61 -7.82 5.03 -3.57
N ILE A 62 -8.93 5.19 -2.86
CA ILE A 62 -9.59 6.47 -2.61
C ILE A 62 -9.21 6.94 -1.20
N PRO A 63 -8.39 7.98 -1.05
CA PRO A 63 -8.02 8.50 0.27
C PRO A 63 -9.24 9.07 0.99
N GLU A 64 -9.47 8.64 2.24
CA GLU A 64 -10.45 9.28 3.14
C GLU A 64 -9.75 10.28 4.06
N ASN A 65 -8.59 9.92 4.62
CA ASN A 65 -7.77 10.82 5.43
C ASN A 65 -6.28 10.56 5.23
N ILE A 66 -5.47 11.63 5.28
CA ILE A 66 -4.01 11.54 5.28
C ILE A 66 -3.46 12.35 6.45
N PHE A 67 -2.72 11.68 7.32
CA PHE A 67 -2.03 12.29 8.46
C PHE A 67 -0.52 12.12 8.33
N GLN A 68 0.21 12.98 9.03
CA GLN A 68 1.65 12.88 9.18
C GLN A 68 2.02 13.15 10.63
N ASP A 69 2.91 12.33 11.17
CA ASP A 69 3.54 12.54 12.47
C ASP A 69 5.01 12.10 12.42
N GLY A 70 5.92 13.06 12.61
CA GLY A 70 7.36 12.83 12.42
C GLY A 70 7.70 12.23 11.06
N GLU A 71 8.34 11.05 11.07
CA GLU A 71 8.74 10.29 9.89
C GLU A 71 7.61 9.37 9.34
N TRP A 72 6.44 9.37 9.97
CA TRP A 72 5.32 8.52 9.57
C TRP A 72 4.26 9.29 8.79
N ALA A 73 3.74 8.65 7.73
CA ALA A 73 2.50 9.02 7.08
C ALA A 73 1.45 7.94 7.31
N ILE A 74 0.20 8.35 7.50
CA ILE A 74 -0.94 7.46 7.75
C ILE A 74 -1.99 7.75 6.70
N LEU A 75 -2.47 6.71 6.05
CA LEU A 75 -3.55 6.75 5.06
C LEU A 75 -4.74 5.97 5.61
N GLU A 76 -5.90 6.62 5.73
CA GLU A 76 -7.18 5.93 5.72
C GLU A 76 -7.72 5.93 4.30
N TRP A 77 -8.15 4.79 3.80
CA TRP A 77 -8.59 4.64 2.42
C TRP A 77 -9.80 3.72 2.29
N LYS A 78 -10.48 3.86 1.16
CA LYS A 78 -11.47 2.89 0.68
C LYS A 78 -11.26 2.56 -0.80
N ASP A 79 -11.78 1.43 -1.24
CA ASP A 79 -11.90 1.11 -2.66
C ASP A 79 -13.28 1.56 -3.22
N PRO A 80 -13.50 1.48 -4.55
CA PRO A 80 -14.80 1.80 -5.16
C PRO A 80 -15.96 0.92 -4.68
N ASN A 81 -15.67 -0.27 -4.16
CA ASN A 81 -16.65 -1.22 -3.66
C ASN A 81 -16.99 -1.02 -2.17
N GLY A 82 -16.34 -0.04 -1.51
CA GLY A 82 -16.56 0.32 -0.11
C GLY A 82 -15.74 -0.48 0.90
N LEU A 83 -14.81 -1.34 0.47
CA LEU A 83 -13.83 -1.94 1.36
C LEU A 83 -12.94 -0.84 1.93
N ARG A 84 -12.67 -0.91 3.24
CA ARG A 84 -11.85 0.08 3.95
C ARG A 84 -10.58 -0.53 4.50
N GLY A 85 -9.57 0.30 4.61
CA GLY A 85 -8.32 -0.05 5.27
C GLY A 85 -7.57 1.19 5.74
N CYS A 86 -6.47 0.94 6.43
CA CYS A 86 -5.50 1.96 6.74
C CYS A 86 -4.07 1.47 6.49
N GLY A 87 -3.19 2.38 6.07
CA GLY A 87 -1.79 2.13 5.81
C GLY A 87 -0.91 3.07 6.63
N PHE A 88 0.13 2.53 7.23
CA PHE A 88 1.20 3.28 7.90
C PHE A 88 2.46 3.18 7.07
N PHE A 89 3.11 4.31 6.82
CA PHE A 89 4.30 4.43 5.98
C PHE A 89 5.38 5.14 6.78
N HIS A 90 6.43 4.42 7.15
CA HIS A 90 7.63 5.02 7.73
C HIS A 90 8.56 5.45 6.60
N VAL A 91 8.84 6.74 6.54
CA VAL A 91 9.62 7.35 5.46
C VAL A 91 10.90 7.95 6.03
N GLN A 92 12.04 7.50 5.51
CA GLN A 92 13.36 8.01 5.85
C GLN A 92 14.12 8.32 4.57
N HIS A 93 14.81 9.46 4.53
CA HIS A 93 15.57 9.90 3.35
C HIS A 93 14.74 9.84 2.04
N ASP A 94 13.49 10.30 2.10
CA ASP A 94 12.55 10.31 0.98
C ASP A 94 12.15 8.92 0.44
N LYS A 95 12.41 7.86 1.21
CA LYS A 95 12.07 6.47 0.88
C LYS A 95 11.22 5.82 1.96
N ILE A 96 10.25 5.03 1.55
CA ILE A 96 9.49 4.15 2.43
C ILE A 96 10.43 3.02 2.87
N VAL A 97 10.79 2.99 4.15
CA VAL A 97 11.58 1.90 4.75
C VAL A 97 10.68 0.81 5.32
N PHE A 98 9.45 1.17 5.70
CA PHE A 98 8.47 0.24 6.21
C PHE A 98 7.05 0.68 5.87
N GLN A 99 6.25 -0.25 5.38
CA GLN A 99 4.82 -0.09 5.18
C GLN A 99 4.07 -1.17 5.97
N ARG A 100 3.00 -0.78 6.65
CA ARG A 100 2.07 -1.71 7.28
C ARG A 100 0.63 -1.38 6.95
N GLY A 101 -0.07 -2.31 6.31
CA GLY A 101 -1.46 -2.18 5.94
C GLY A 101 -2.38 -3.03 6.81
N TYR A 102 -3.48 -2.43 7.27
CA TYR A 102 -4.59 -3.11 7.92
C TYR A 102 -5.83 -2.96 7.04
N TRP A 103 -6.46 -4.07 6.72
CA TRP A 103 -7.73 -4.11 5.99
C TRP A 103 -8.45 -5.40 6.38
N ASP A 104 -9.78 -5.37 6.30
CA ASP A 104 -10.57 -6.52 6.71
C ASP A 104 -10.56 -7.59 5.61
N LYS A 105 -9.73 -8.63 5.81
CA LYS A 105 -9.63 -9.76 4.88
C LYS A 105 -10.97 -10.44 4.65
N LEU A 106 -11.80 -10.53 5.68
CA LEU A 106 -13.11 -11.17 5.58
C LEU A 106 -14.06 -10.38 4.67
N SER A 107 -14.10 -9.06 4.79
CA SER A 107 -14.89 -8.19 3.92
C SER A 107 -14.40 -8.24 2.48
N PHE A 108 -13.08 -8.25 2.25
CA PHE A 108 -12.52 -8.44 0.91
C PHE A 108 -12.98 -9.78 0.29
N LEU A 109 -12.82 -10.90 1.01
CA LEU A 109 -13.24 -12.21 0.51
C LEU A 109 -14.73 -12.26 0.22
N LYS A 110 -15.58 -11.71 1.10
CA LYS A 110 -17.03 -11.63 0.88
C LYS A 110 -17.39 -10.76 -0.32
N LEU A 111 -16.75 -9.61 -0.48
CA LEU A 111 -17.03 -8.66 -1.57
C LEU A 111 -16.70 -9.25 -2.93
N HIS A 112 -15.62 -10.03 -3.01
CA HIS A 112 -15.17 -10.68 -4.23
C HIS A 112 -15.70 -12.13 -4.40
N ASN A 113 -16.63 -12.59 -3.54
CA ASN A 113 -17.14 -13.97 -3.52
C ASN A 113 -16.01 -15.04 -3.53
N LEU A 114 -14.91 -14.77 -2.85
CA LEU A 114 -13.78 -15.67 -2.71
C LEU A 114 -13.97 -16.60 -1.48
N PRO A 115 -13.33 -17.79 -1.46
CA PRO A 115 -13.45 -18.73 -0.35
C PRO A 115 -12.97 -18.12 0.97
N ILE A 116 -13.75 -18.34 2.02
CA ILE A 116 -13.36 -18.02 3.41
C ILE A 116 -12.65 -19.26 3.95
N SER A 117 -11.34 -19.16 4.21
CA SER A 117 -10.50 -20.23 4.75
C SER A 117 -10.04 -19.92 6.17
#